data_AF-A0A842NVP2-F1
#
_entry.id   AF-A0A842NVP2-F1
#
_cell.length_a   1.000
_cell.length_b   1.000
_cell.length_c   1.000
_cell.angle_alpha   90.00
_cell.angle_beta   90.00
_cell.angle_gamma   90.00
#
_symmetry.space_group_name_H-M   'P 1'
#
loop_
_entity.id
_entity.type
_entity.pdbx_description
1 polymer ?
#
loop_
_entity_poly.entity_id
_entity_poly.type
_entity_poly.pdbx_seq_one_letter_code
_entity_poly.pdbx_strand_id
1 'polypeptide(L)'
;MVSFELDFPKDFKIDKPSIDKLMADFQELSLKLSDSKFEISNMKIKQVVNVYMKYYEMAGKLTTKEESHEDNILILTSILKLREGIIGMVALITAKLVGKLENEITVLKMNQKPVNNTKKKSKKKLKKI
;
A
#
# COMPACT_ATOMS: atom_id res chain seq x y z
N MET A 1 12.69 -13.67 6.54
CA MET A 1 12.04 -12.54 5.83
C MET A 1 11.42 -13.15 4.58
N VAL A 2 10.10 -13.09 4.41
CA VAL A 2 9.45 -13.66 3.21
C VAL A 2 10.00 -12.92 1.99
N SER A 3 10.50 -13.65 0.99
CA SER A 3 10.93 -13.03 -0.27
C SER A 3 9.70 -12.46 -0.97
N PHE A 4 9.66 -11.15 -1.13
CA PHE A 4 8.64 -10.45 -1.91
C PHE A 4 9.27 -10.16 -3.26
N GLU A 5 9.36 -11.16 -4.14
CA GLU A 5 9.88 -10.99 -5.50
C GLU A 5 8.93 -11.63 -6.51
N LEU A 6 8.48 -10.82 -7.48
CA LEU A 6 7.85 -11.31 -8.70
C LEU A 6 8.91 -11.47 -9.78
N ASP A 7 8.90 -12.63 -10.43
CA ASP A 7 9.89 -12.97 -11.45
C ASP A 7 9.42 -12.50 -12.83
N PHE A 8 9.93 -11.35 -13.27
CA PHE A 8 9.64 -10.80 -14.59
C PHE A 8 10.67 -11.30 -15.63
N PRO A 9 10.24 -11.54 -16.89
CA PRO A 9 11.17 -11.89 -17.96
C PRO A 9 12.18 -10.76 -18.21
N LYS A 10 13.45 -11.11 -18.40
CA LYS A 10 14.55 -10.14 -18.55
C LYS A 10 14.45 -9.26 -19.78
N ASP A 11 13.88 -9.79 -20.86
CA ASP A 11 13.65 -9.09 -22.13
C ASP A 11 12.27 -8.42 -22.19
N PHE A 12 11.49 -8.52 -21.11
CA PHE A 12 10.11 -8.03 -21.02
C PHE A 12 9.17 -8.59 -22.09
N LYS A 13 9.53 -9.72 -22.72
CA LYS A 13 8.64 -10.41 -23.64
C LYS A 13 7.99 -11.60 -22.95
N ILE A 14 6.68 -11.71 -23.06
CA ILE A 14 5.91 -12.71 -22.32
C ILE A 14 4.96 -13.47 -23.25
N ASP A 15 4.81 -14.77 -22.97
CA ASP A 15 3.74 -15.62 -23.54
C ASP A 15 2.61 -15.81 -22.52
N LYS A 16 1.55 -16.46 -22.97
CA LYS A 16 0.36 -16.74 -22.16
C LYS A 16 0.69 -17.54 -20.87
N PRO A 17 1.41 -18.68 -20.91
CA PRO A 17 1.76 -19.40 -19.68
C PRO A 17 2.55 -18.54 -18.68
N SER A 18 3.46 -17.70 -19.17
CA SER A 18 4.30 -16.86 -18.31
C SER A 18 3.50 -15.74 -17.65
N ILE A 19 2.56 -15.08 -18.35
CA ILE A 19 1.72 -14.04 -17.74
C ILE A 19 0.72 -14.64 -16.74
N ASP A 20 0.19 -15.83 -17.03
CA ASP A 20 -0.72 -16.54 -16.11
C ASP A 20 0.01 -16.92 -14.82
N LYS A 21 1.26 -17.42 -14.93
CA LYS A 21 2.11 -17.68 -13.76
C LYS A 21 2.39 -16.41 -12.98
N LEU A 22 2.80 -15.32 -13.66
CA LEU A 22 3.11 -14.05 -13.00
C LEU A 22 1.90 -13.48 -12.25
N MET A 23 0.70 -13.63 -12.81
CA MET A 23 -0.55 -13.27 -12.13
C MET A 23 -0.83 -14.15 -10.90
N ALA A 24 -0.62 -15.47 -10.99
CA ALA A 24 -0.80 -16.38 -9.86
C ALA A 24 0.19 -16.06 -8.72
N ASP A 25 1.46 -15.85 -9.06
CA ASP A 25 2.51 -15.47 -8.11
C ASP A 25 2.16 -14.13 -7.43
N PHE A 26 1.63 -13.15 -8.19
CA PHE A 26 1.12 -11.89 -7.65
C PHE A 26 -0.05 -12.07 -6.68
N GLN A 27 -1.01 -12.95 -7.01
CA GLN A 27 -2.15 -13.23 -6.16
C GLN A 27 -1.71 -13.88 -4.84
N GLU A 28 -0.83 -14.89 -4.91
CA GLU A 28 -0.29 -15.55 -3.72
C GLU A 28 0.47 -14.58 -2.82
N LEU A 29 1.32 -13.73 -3.41
CA LEU A 29 2.06 -12.70 -2.68
C LEU A 29 1.11 -11.69 -2.03
N SER A 30 0.03 -11.30 -2.71
CA SER A 30 -0.98 -10.38 -2.19
C SER A 30 -1.78 -10.97 -1.03
N LEU A 31 -2.11 -12.26 -1.08
CA LEU A 31 -2.77 -12.97 0.03
C LEU A 31 -1.86 -13.06 1.25
N LYS A 32 -0.59 -13.44 1.06
CA LYS A 32 0.41 -13.46 2.15
C LYS A 32 0.53 -12.11 2.84
N LEU A 33 0.49 -11.02 2.07
CA LEU A 33 0.52 -9.66 2.60
C LEU A 33 -0.76 -9.30 3.38
N SER A 34 -1.92 -9.80 2.94
CA SER A 34 -3.21 -9.57 3.62
C SER A 34 -3.29 -10.31 4.97
N ASP A 35 -2.79 -11.54 5.02
CA ASP A 35 -2.91 -12.44 6.18
C ASP A 35 -1.90 -12.14 7.28
N SER A 36 -0.75 -11.59 6.94
CA SER A 36 0.16 -11.06 7.94
C SER A 36 -0.54 -9.96 8.73
N LYS A 37 -0.76 -10.20 10.03
CA LYS A 37 -1.17 -9.20 11.05
C LYS A 37 -0.11 -8.12 11.12
N PHE A 38 -0.18 -7.21 10.16
CA PHE A 38 0.92 -6.36 9.83
C PHE A 38 0.93 -5.16 10.78
N GLU A 39 1.55 -5.34 11.95
CA GLU A 39 2.11 -4.22 12.73
C GLU A 39 3.32 -3.64 11.99
N ILE A 40 3.07 -3.13 10.79
CA ILE A 40 4.10 -2.48 10.00
C ILE A 40 4.28 -1.08 10.59
N SER A 41 5.51 -0.74 10.99
CA SER A 41 5.89 0.65 11.25
C SER A 41 5.84 1.44 9.93
N ASN A 42 5.49 2.72 9.95
CA ASN A 42 5.30 3.52 8.73
C ASN A 42 6.47 3.42 7.71
N MET A 43 7.71 3.26 8.19
CA MET A 43 8.90 3.02 7.34
C MET A 43 8.82 1.75 6.50
N LYS A 44 8.35 0.64 7.09
CA LYS A 44 8.22 -0.64 6.38
C LYS A 44 7.05 -0.60 5.38
N ILE A 45 6.00 0.21 5.63
CA ILE A 45 4.89 0.38 4.66
C ILE A 45 5.38 1.07 3.40
N LYS A 46 6.17 2.14 3.54
CA LYS A 46 6.79 2.84 2.40
C LYS A 46 7.65 1.88 1.56
N GLN A 47 8.38 0.97 2.21
CA GLN A 47 9.17 -0.05 1.51
C GLN A 47 8.28 -1.01 0.71
N VAL A 48 7.19 -1.50 1.29
CA VAL A 48 6.24 -2.37 0.58
C VAL A 48 5.62 -1.63 -0.61
N VAL A 49 5.14 -0.40 -0.42
CA VAL A 49 4.60 0.41 -1.52
C VAL A 49 5.63 0.59 -2.63
N ASN A 50 6.89 0.89 -2.29
CA ASN A 50 7.96 1.01 -3.29
C ASN A 50 8.19 -0.28 -4.08
N VAL A 51 8.11 -1.45 -3.43
CA VAL A 51 8.22 -2.75 -4.10
C VAL A 51 7.09 -2.95 -5.10
N TYR A 52 5.83 -2.72 -4.69
CA TYR A 52 4.69 -2.83 -5.61
C TYR A 52 4.75 -1.81 -6.75
N MET A 53 5.20 -0.57 -6.49
CA MET A 53 5.38 0.44 -7.53
C MET A 53 6.48 0.05 -8.52
N LYS A 54 7.55 -0.63 -8.06
CA LYS A 54 8.56 -1.21 -8.96
C LYS A 54 7.94 -2.30 -9.84
N TYR A 55 7.06 -3.15 -9.31
CA TYR A 55 6.32 -4.12 -10.13
C TYR A 55 5.41 -3.47 -11.14
N TYR A 56 4.74 -2.38 -10.78
CA TYR A 56 3.92 -1.62 -11.72
C TYR A 56 4.76 -1.10 -12.90
N GLU A 57 5.95 -0.57 -12.61
CA GLU A 57 6.89 -0.11 -13.64
C GLU A 57 7.37 -1.27 -14.53
N MET A 58 7.73 -2.40 -13.94
CA MET A 58 8.16 -3.59 -14.68
C MET A 58 7.05 -4.17 -15.55
N ALA A 59 5.83 -4.28 -15.03
CA ALA A 59 4.66 -4.72 -15.77
C ALA A 59 4.32 -3.76 -16.93
N GLY A 60 4.59 -2.45 -16.77
CA GLY A 60 4.44 -1.47 -17.84
C GLY A 60 5.41 -1.64 -19.02
N LYS A 61 6.51 -2.38 -18.84
CA LYS A 61 7.49 -2.70 -19.88
C LYS A 61 7.15 -4.01 -20.61
N LEU A 62 6.24 -4.83 -20.07
CA LEU A 62 5.90 -6.12 -20.66
C LEU A 62 5.23 -5.93 -22.02
N THR A 63 5.68 -6.76 -22.96
CA THR A 63 5.14 -6.89 -24.31
C THR A 63 4.99 -8.36 -24.64
N THR A 64 4.26 -8.65 -25.71
CA THR A 64 4.04 -10.02 -26.19
C THR A 64 5.15 -10.45 -27.15
N LYS A 65 5.52 -11.73 -27.13
CA LYS A 65 6.35 -12.36 -28.19
C LYS A 65 5.53 -13.11 -29.24
N GLU A 66 4.21 -13.18 -29.07
CA GLU A 66 3.33 -13.90 -29.99
C GLU A 66 3.10 -13.10 -31.28
N GLU A 67 3.03 -13.81 -32.41
CA GLU A 67 2.71 -13.20 -33.71
C GLU A 67 1.19 -13.17 -33.94
N SER A 68 0.45 -14.08 -33.30
CA SER A 68 -1.01 -14.20 -33.36
C SER A 68 -1.69 -12.97 -32.77
N HIS A 69 -2.60 -12.36 -33.53
CA HIS A 69 -3.34 -11.19 -33.07
C HIS A 69 -4.24 -11.49 -31.86
N GLU A 70 -4.87 -12.66 -31.85
CA GLU A 70 -5.76 -13.08 -30.75
C GLU A 70 -4.98 -13.32 -29.46
N ASP A 71 -3.85 -14.03 -29.53
CA ASP A 71 -3.00 -14.27 -28.37
C ASP A 71 -2.40 -12.96 -27.84
N ASN A 72 -2.04 -12.05 -28.74
CA ASN A 72 -1.57 -10.72 -28.38
C ASN A 72 -2.60 -9.93 -27.58
N ILE A 73 -3.87 -9.92 -28.00
CA ILE A 73 -4.94 -9.26 -27.26
C ILE A 73 -5.09 -9.87 -25.86
N LEU A 74 -5.10 -11.20 -25.75
CA LEU A 74 -5.24 -11.88 -24.47
C LEU A 74 -4.07 -11.56 -23.52
N ILE A 75 -2.84 -11.63 -24.01
CA ILE A 75 -1.64 -11.34 -23.21
C ILE A 75 -1.62 -9.88 -22.75
N LEU A 76 -1.91 -8.93 -23.66
CA LEU A 76 -1.99 -7.51 -23.32
C LEU A 76 -3.09 -7.23 -22.28
N THR A 77 -4.23 -7.90 -22.39
CA THR A 77 -5.32 -7.81 -21.40
C THR A 77 -4.86 -8.32 -20.03
N SER A 78 -4.13 -9.43 -19.99
CA SER A 78 -3.57 -9.96 -18.73
C SER A 78 -2.51 -9.04 -18.12
N ILE A 79 -1.66 -8.40 -18.93
CA ILE A 79 -0.71 -7.37 -18.46
C ILE A 79 -1.46 -6.19 -17.83
N LEU A 80 -2.54 -5.72 -18.46
CA LEU A 80 -3.36 -4.64 -17.90
C LEU A 80 -4.00 -5.04 -16.57
N LYS A 81 -4.56 -6.25 -16.48
CA LYS A 81 -5.13 -6.80 -15.23
C LYS A 81 -4.09 -6.89 -14.12
N LEU A 82 -2.86 -7.33 -14.44
CA LEU A 82 -1.76 -7.37 -13.48
C LEU A 82 -1.45 -5.97 -12.94
N ARG A 83 -1.35 -4.96 -13.82
CA ARG A 83 -1.09 -3.56 -13.43
C ARG A 83 -2.21 -2.99 -12.56
N GLU A 84 -3.45 -3.26 -12.91
CA GLU A 84 -4.63 -2.87 -12.13
C GLU A 84 -4.58 -3.50 -10.73
N GLY A 85 -4.32 -4.81 -10.65
CA GLY A 85 -4.16 -5.52 -9.38
C GLY A 85 -3.07 -4.92 -8.49
N ILE A 86 -1.90 -4.61 -9.07
CA ILE A 86 -0.79 -3.98 -8.35
C ILE A 86 -1.20 -2.62 -7.76
N ILE A 87 -1.86 -1.76 -8.54
CA ILE A 87 -2.36 -0.46 -8.05
C ILE A 87 -3.42 -0.65 -6.96
N GLY A 88 -4.32 -1.62 -7.12
CA GLY A 88 -5.31 -1.98 -6.09
C GLY A 88 -4.63 -2.33 -4.77
N MET A 89 -3.55 -3.12 -4.80
CA MET A 89 -2.79 -3.45 -3.59
C MET A 89 -2.11 -2.23 -2.97
N VAL A 90 -1.49 -1.36 -3.78
CA VAL A 90 -0.90 -0.11 -3.28
C VAL A 90 -1.95 0.76 -2.59
N ALA A 91 -3.14 0.89 -3.19
CA ALA A 91 -4.25 1.64 -2.61
C ALA A 91 -4.70 1.03 -1.27
N LEU A 92 -4.87 -0.30 -1.20
CA LEU A 92 -5.25 -1.00 0.02
C LEU A 92 -4.22 -0.83 1.15
N ILE A 93 -2.93 -0.96 0.84
CA ILE A 93 -1.85 -0.74 1.81
C ILE A 93 -1.86 0.69 2.33
N THR A 94 -2.03 1.66 1.43
CA THR A 94 -2.06 3.08 1.77
C THR A 94 -3.28 3.43 2.62
N ALA A 95 -4.46 2.86 2.31
CA ALA A 95 -5.68 3.06 3.09
C ALA A 95 -5.53 2.50 4.53
N LYS A 96 -4.94 1.30 4.69
CA LYS A 96 -4.63 0.74 6.00
C LYS A 96 -3.69 1.65 6.81
N LEU A 97 -2.70 2.27 6.17
CA LEU A 97 -1.79 3.23 6.80
C LEU A 97 -2.54 4.47 7.30
N VAL A 98 -3.39 5.06 6.47
CA VAL A 98 -4.16 6.27 6.82
C VAL A 98 -5.06 5.99 8.02
N GLY A 99 -5.81 4.88 8.01
CA GLY A 99 -6.67 4.53 9.13
C GLY A 99 -5.91 4.28 10.44
N LYS A 100 -4.71 3.69 10.38
CA LYS A 100 -3.84 3.53 11.55
C LYS A 100 -3.38 4.89 12.11
N LEU A 101 -2.99 5.81 11.23
CA LEU A 101 -2.57 7.16 11.62
C LEU A 101 -3.71 7.94 12.28
N GLU A 102 -4.93 7.86 11.74
CA GLU A 102 -6.12 8.50 12.33
C GLU A 102 -6.45 7.97 13.72
N ASN A 103 -6.32 6.66 13.94
CA ASN A 103 -6.50 6.05 15.25
C ASN A 103 -5.43 6.53 16.25
N GLU A 104 -4.16 6.59 15.86
CA GLU A 104 -3.07 7.09 16.70
C GLU A 104 -3.30 8.56 17.10
N ILE A 105 -3.69 9.42 16.15
CA ILE A 105 -4.04 10.83 16.42
C ILE A 105 -5.22 10.94 17.39
N THR A 106 -6.24 10.10 17.22
CA THR A 106 -7.43 10.10 18.08
C THR A 106 -7.06 9.72 19.52
N VAL A 107 -6.25 8.69 19.71
CA VAL A 107 -5.74 8.29 21.04
C VAL A 107 -4.89 9.41 21.67
N LEU A 108 -4.02 10.05 20.90
CA LEU A 108 -3.22 11.18 21.38
C LEU A 108 -4.08 12.36 21.83
N LYS A 109 -5.14 12.69 21.07
CA LYS A 109 -6.12 13.74 21.45
C LYS A 109 -6.87 13.40 22.73
N MET A 110 -7.26 12.14 22.92
CA MET A 110 -7.92 11.68 24.15
C MET A 110 -6.99 11.73 25.37
N ASN A 111 -5.71 11.45 25.18
CA ASN A 111 -4.71 11.45 26.25
C ASN A 111 -4.20 12.85 26.62
N GLN A 112 -4.47 13.87 25.81
CA GLN A 112 -4.27 15.26 26.19
C GLN A 112 -5.40 15.68 27.14
N LYS A 113 -5.11 15.77 28.44
CA LYS A 113 -6.03 16.41 29.40
C LYS A 113 -6.43 17.80 28.89
N PRO A 114 -7.70 18.21 29.03
CA PRO A 114 -8.09 19.58 28.70
C PRO A 114 -7.21 20.52 29.53
N VAL A 115 -6.46 21.40 28.85
CA VAL A 115 -5.76 22.50 29.50
C VAL A 115 -6.85 23.41 30.06
N ASN A 116 -7.25 23.14 31.29
CA ASN A 116 -8.12 24.00 32.05
C ASN A 116 -7.33 25.29 32.30
N ASN A 117 -7.48 26.25 31.38
CA ASN A 117 -7.15 27.64 31.63
C ASN A 117 -8.17 28.18 32.64
N THR A 118 -8.12 27.69 33.89
CA THR A 118 -8.69 28.39 35.03
C THR A 118 -7.89 29.66 35.20
N LYS A 119 -8.32 30.72 34.51
CA LYS A 119 -8.05 32.10 34.89
C LYS A 119 -8.43 32.22 36.36
N LYS A 120 -7.42 32.15 37.22
CA LYS A 120 -7.50 32.44 38.64
C LYS A 120 -7.95 33.90 38.76
N LYS A 121 -9.27 34.15 38.78
CA LYS A 121 -9.82 35.46 39.15
C LYS A 121 -9.39 35.70 40.59
N SER A 122 -8.29 36.42 40.74
CA SER A 122 -7.82 36.96 42.01
C SER A 122 -8.95 37.82 42.58
N LYS A 123 -9.65 37.31 43.60
CA LYS A 123 -10.54 38.11 44.44
C LYS A 123 -9.65 39.10 45.20
N LYS A 124 -9.50 40.30 44.65
CA LYS A 124 -8.91 41.45 45.35
C LYS A 124 -9.87 41.80 46.51
N LYS A 125 -9.57 41.32 47.71
CA LYS A 125 -10.16 41.82 48.96
C LYS A 125 -9.77 43.30 49.07
N LEU A 126 -10.69 44.21 48.79
CA LEU A 126 -10.57 45.60 49.26
C LEU A 126 -10.82 45.59 50.77
N LYS A 127 -9.77 45.90 51.55
CA LYS A 127 -9.91 46.32 52.94
C LYS A 127 -10.27 47.81 52.96
N LYS A 128 -11.15 48.17 53.89
CA LYS A 128 -11.67 49.50 54.26
C LYS A 128 -10.62 50.61 54.28
N ILE A 129 -11.04 51.82 53.92
CA ILE A 129 -10.96 53.02 54.76
C ILE A 129 -12.36 53.64 54.75
#